data_AF-A0AAE9ZEH0-F1
#
_entry.id   AF-A0AAE9ZEH0-F1
#
_cell.length_a   1.000
_cell.length_b   1.000
_cell.length_c   1.000
_cell.angle_alpha   90.00
_cell.angle_beta   90.00
_cell.angle_gamma   90.00
#
_symmetry.space_group_name_H-M   'P 1'
#
loop_
_entity.id
_entity.type
_entity.pdbx_description
1 polymer ?
#
loop_
_entity_poly.entity_id
_entity_poly.type
_entity_poly.pdbx_seq_one_letter_code
_entity_poly.pdbx_strand_id
1 'polypeptide(L)'
;MSEHNPSPENEATGDKTDETSCEHMELEASTEDFETEDLEADEETSLGHEVLHLCDDFARFSDECAFLCDAYAAVVSEPACIGEMTASGLGLSSYKLKKQVEDFYYRIANIHARWQKEIGY
;
A
#
# COMPACT_ATOMS: atom_id res chain seq x y z
N MET A 1 23.15 68.11 -17.18
CA MET A 1 22.16 68.56 -16.18
C MET A 1 20.82 68.03 -16.62
N SER A 2 20.26 67.10 -15.85
CA SER A 2 18.85 66.67 -15.88
C SER A 2 18.53 66.24 -14.45
N GLU A 3 17.31 66.48 -13.98
CA GLU A 3 17.01 66.54 -12.54
C GLU A 3 16.04 65.43 -12.08
N HIS A 4 15.58 65.54 -10.84
CA HIS A 4 14.49 64.79 -10.21
C HIS A 4 13.19 64.76 -11.05
N ASN A 5 12.18 63.90 -10.80
CA ASN A 5 11.72 63.29 -9.54
C ASN A 5 10.95 61.96 -9.80
N PRO A 6 10.57 61.17 -8.79
CA PRO A 6 9.67 60.02 -8.94
C PRO A 6 8.18 60.41 -8.79
N SER A 7 7.27 59.54 -9.26
CA SER A 7 5.81 59.67 -9.04
C SER A 7 5.25 58.49 -8.23
N PRO A 8 4.37 58.76 -7.24
CA PRO A 8 3.51 57.78 -6.58
C PRO A 8 2.01 57.95 -6.93
N GLU A 9 1.23 56.87 -6.89
CA GLU A 9 -0.25 56.78 -6.87
C GLU A 9 -0.55 55.30 -6.52
N ASN A 10 -1.30 54.83 -5.51
CA ASN A 10 -2.43 55.26 -4.64
C ASN A 10 -3.83 54.76 -5.07
N GLU A 11 -4.81 54.85 -4.14
CA GLU A 11 -6.18 54.26 -4.17
C GLU A 11 -6.21 52.71 -4.02
N ALA A 12 -6.98 52.02 -3.16
CA ALA A 12 -8.30 52.21 -2.50
C ALA A 12 -9.50 52.04 -3.47
N THR A 13 -10.56 51.27 -3.20
CA THR A 13 -11.55 51.38 -2.10
C THR A 13 -12.58 50.22 -2.15
N GLY A 14 -13.28 49.91 -1.04
CA GLY A 14 -14.47 49.03 -0.99
C GLY A 14 -14.15 47.56 -0.62
N ASP A 15 -14.67 46.90 0.43
CA ASP A 15 -15.80 47.11 1.37
C ASP A 15 -17.22 46.71 0.88
N LYS A 16 -17.76 45.63 1.48
CA LYS A 16 -19.17 45.19 1.68
C LYS A 16 -20.16 45.17 0.49
N THR A 17 -21.08 44.20 0.34
CA THR A 17 -21.37 42.93 1.07
C THR A 17 -21.85 41.85 0.04
N ASP A 18 -22.87 40.97 0.13
CA ASP A 18 -23.99 40.69 1.05
C ASP A 18 -24.57 39.24 0.89
N GLU A 19 -25.59 38.90 1.68
CA GLU A 19 -26.23 37.57 1.77
C GLU A 19 -26.85 37.01 0.47
N THR A 20 -26.63 35.72 0.17
CA THR A 20 -27.57 34.68 -0.35
C THR A 20 -26.78 33.49 -0.94
N SER A 21 -27.24 32.23 -0.92
CA SER A 21 -28.35 31.57 -0.20
C SER A 21 -27.95 30.10 0.06
N CYS A 22 -28.44 29.48 1.14
CA CYS A 22 -28.28 28.04 1.35
C CYS A 22 -29.37 27.26 0.61
N GLU A 23 -29.11 26.88 -0.65
CA GLU A 23 -30.02 25.97 -1.37
C GLU A 23 -29.79 24.51 -0.96
N HIS A 24 -30.69 24.03 -0.11
CA HIS A 24 -30.85 22.64 0.28
C HIS A 24 -31.39 21.81 -0.90
N MET A 25 -30.58 20.91 -1.45
CA MET A 25 -31.06 19.84 -2.33
C MET A 25 -30.77 18.48 -1.69
N GLU A 26 -31.82 17.89 -1.13
CA GLU A 26 -31.87 16.45 -0.88
C GLU A 26 -31.75 15.70 -2.21
N LEU A 27 -30.87 14.70 -2.26
CA LEU A 27 -30.85 13.73 -3.36
C LEU A 27 -30.94 12.31 -2.79
N GLU A 28 -32.16 11.96 -2.39
CA GLU A 28 -32.56 10.62 -1.97
C GLU A 28 -32.51 9.63 -3.16
N ALA A 29 -31.43 8.84 -3.27
CA ALA A 29 -31.37 7.56 -3.98
C ALA A 29 -29.96 6.94 -3.86
N SER A 30 -29.77 5.65 -3.54
CA SER A 30 -30.69 4.65 -3.00
C SER A 30 -29.90 3.68 -2.11
N THR A 31 -30.59 2.96 -1.23
CA THR A 31 -30.04 1.83 -0.47
C THR A 31 -29.61 0.69 -1.40
N GLU A 32 -28.31 0.52 -1.59
CA GLU A 32 -27.71 -0.80 -1.66
C GLU A 32 -26.85 -0.93 -0.39
N ASP A 33 -27.45 -1.51 0.65
CA ASP A 33 -26.73 -1.92 1.84
C ASP A 33 -25.71 -2.99 1.43
N PHE A 34 -24.46 -2.58 1.22
CA PHE A 34 -23.35 -3.50 1.08
C PHE A 34 -23.04 -4.07 2.46
N GLU A 35 -23.88 -5.02 2.87
CA GLU A 35 -23.60 -5.94 3.95
C GLU A 35 -22.31 -6.70 3.58
N THR A 36 -21.17 -6.16 4.03
CA THR A 36 -20.08 -7.02 4.47
C THR A 36 -20.63 -7.82 5.63
N GLU A 37 -21.34 -8.91 5.30
CA GLU A 37 -21.49 -10.03 6.20
C GLU A 37 -20.07 -10.42 6.61
N ASP A 38 -19.68 -10.01 7.81
CA ASP A 38 -18.40 -10.34 8.41
C ASP A 38 -18.48 -11.81 8.82
N LEU A 39 -18.42 -12.67 7.81
CA LEU A 39 -18.35 -14.11 7.93
C LEU A 39 -16.95 -14.49 8.41
N GLU A 40 -16.60 -14.05 9.62
CA GLU A 40 -15.81 -14.84 10.56
C GLU A 40 -16.62 -16.10 10.93
N ALA A 41 -16.94 -16.89 9.90
CA ALA A 41 -17.27 -18.29 10.06
C ALA A 41 -16.06 -18.95 10.69
N ASP A 42 -16.30 -19.73 11.74
CA ASP A 42 -15.34 -20.58 12.44
C ASP A 42 -14.94 -21.77 11.54
N GLU A 43 -14.46 -21.47 10.33
CA GLU A 43 -13.78 -22.42 9.48
C GLU A 43 -12.43 -22.72 10.12
N GLU A 44 -12.37 -23.86 10.81
CA GLU A 44 -11.14 -24.65 10.94
C GLU A 44 -10.67 -24.98 9.51
N THR A 45 -9.97 -24.02 8.89
CA THR A 45 -9.67 -24.04 7.45
C THR A 45 -8.95 -25.35 7.14
N SER A 46 -9.61 -26.19 6.34
CA SER A 46 -9.10 -27.54 6.09
C SER A 46 -7.65 -27.49 5.61
N LEU A 47 -6.84 -28.49 5.97
CA LEU A 47 -5.41 -28.52 5.66
C LEU A 47 -5.09 -28.20 4.17
N GLY A 48 -5.99 -28.61 3.26
CA GLY A 48 -5.91 -28.27 1.84
C GLY A 48 -6.12 -26.79 1.50
N HIS A 49 -7.03 -26.09 2.19
CA HIS A 49 -7.24 -24.64 2.02
C HIS A 49 -6.02 -23.84 2.48
N GLU A 50 -5.42 -24.19 3.62
CA GLU A 50 -4.17 -23.57 4.09
C GLU A 50 -3.01 -23.79 3.11
N VAL A 51 -2.91 -24.98 2.51
CA VAL A 51 -1.92 -25.28 1.48
C VAL A 51 -2.16 -24.47 0.20
N LEU A 52 -3.42 -24.26 -0.22
CA LEU A 52 -3.73 -23.40 -1.37
C LEU A 52 -3.33 -21.94 -1.10
N HIS A 53 -3.75 -21.35 0.02
CA HIS A 53 -3.37 -19.98 0.39
C HIS A 53 -1.84 -19.83 0.56
N LEU A 54 -1.15 -20.87 1.05
CA LEU A 54 0.32 -20.90 1.10
C LEU A 54 0.94 -20.88 -0.30
N CYS A 55 0.37 -21.59 -1.27
CA CYS A 55 0.82 -21.56 -2.67
C CYS A 55 0.58 -20.19 -3.33
N ASP A 56 -0.58 -19.57 -3.10
CA ASP A 56 -0.90 -18.24 -3.65
C ASP A 56 0.02 -17.14 -3.05
N ASP A 57 0.28 -17.20 -1.75
CA ASP A 57 1.29 -16.34 -1.10
C ASP A 57 2.69 -16.57 -1.69
N PHE A 58 3.08 -17.83 -1.91
CA PHE A 58 4.39 -18.18 -2.44
C PHE A 58 4.57 -17.73 -3.90
N ALA A 59 3.51 -17.73 -4.71
CA ALA A 59 3.51 -17.16 -6.05
C ALA A 59 3.79 -15.65 -6.00
N ARG A 60 3.03 -14.89 -5.19
CA ARG A 60 3.27 -13.45 -4.97
C ARG A 60 4.68 -13.16 -4.46
N PHE A 61 5.17 -13.93 -3.49
CA PHE A 61 6.54 -13.80 -2.97
C PHE A 61 7.60 -14.06 -4.05
N SER A 62 7.34 -14.97 -5.00
CA SER A 62 8.24 -15.25 -6.12
C SER A 62 8.34 -14.07 -7.10
N ASP A 63 7.21 -13.39 -7.37
CA ASP A 63 7.19 -12.16 -8.18
C ASP A 63 7.92 -11.00 -7.48
N GLU A 64 7.71 -10.83 -6.17
CA GLU A 64 8.43 -9.83 -5.35
C GLU A 64 9.95 -10.11 -5.32
N CYS A 65 10.37 -11.38 -5.29
CA CYS A 65 11.76 -11.79 -5.43
C CYS A 65 12.33 -11.45 -6.82
N ALA A 66 11.60 -11.76 -7.89
CA ALA A 66 12.03 -11.47 -9.27
C ALA A 66 12.24 -9.97 -9.49
N PHE A 67 11.27 -9.14 -9.08
CA PHE A 67 11.38 -7.68 -9.11
C PHE A 67 12.62 -7.18 -8.35
N LEU A 68 12.92 -7.73 -7.17
CA LEU A 68 14.06 -7.29 -6.39
C LEU A 68 15.40 -7.74 -6.99
N CYS A 69 15.45 -8.89 -7.66
CA CYS A 69 16.61 -9.32 -8.45
C CYS A 69 16.90 -8.34 -9.60
N ASP A 70 15.89 -7.95 -10.38
CA ASP A 70 16.03 -6.97 -11.46
C ASP A 70 16.45 -5.59 -10.91
N ALA A 71 15.86 -5.16 -9.79
CA ALA A 71 16.22 -3.90 -9.14
C ALA A 71 17.68 -3.89 -8.64
N TYR A 72 18.19 -5.01 -8.09
CA TYR A 72 19.60 -5.12 -7.72
C TYR A 72 20.54 -5.22 -8.95
N ALA A 73 20.10 -5.84 -10.05
CA ALA A 73 20.87 -5.83 -11.29
C ALA A 73 21.00 -4.40 -11.87
N ALA A 74 19.95 -3.59 -11.79
CA ALA A 74 19.99 -2.17 -12.16
C ALA A 74 20.93 -1.36 -11.24
N VAL A 75 20.87 -1.57 -9.92
CA VAL A 75 21.79 -0.95 -8.92
C VAL A 75 23.26 -1.23 -9.22
N VAL A 76 23.59 -2.45 -9.62
CA VAL A 76 24.98 -2.83 -9.97
C VAL A 76 25.40 -2.25 -11.33
N SER A 77 24.46 -2.06 -12.25
CA SER A 77 24.72 -1.52 -13.60
C SER A 77 24.91 -0.01 -13.59
N GLU A 78 24.07 0.74 -12.87
CA GLU A 78 24.06 2.21 -12.82
C GLU A 78 24.06 2.75 -11.36
N PRO A 79 25.09 2.45 -10.55
CA PRO A 79 25.12 2.81 -9.12
C PRO A 79 25.08 4.33 -8.87
N ALA A 80 25.47 5.15 -9.84
CA ALA A 80 25.41 6.61 -9.76
C ALA A 80 23.96 7.16 -9.71
N CYS A 81 22.96 6.36 -10.08
CA CYS A 81 21.54 6.75 -10.07
C CYS A 81 20.80 6.35 -8.78
N ILE A 82 21.48 5.71 -7.82
CA ILE A 82 20.87 5.19 -6.59
C ILE A 82 20.97 6.22 -5.45
N GLY A 83 19.93 7.04 -5.30
CA GLY A 83 19.77 7.94 -4.16
C GLY A 83 19.41 7.21 -2.86
N GLU A 84 19.57 7.90 -1.73
CA GLU A 84 19.32 7.35 -0.37
C GLU A 84 17.90 6.78 -0.19
N MET A 85 16.90 7.41 -0.80
CA MET A 85 15.51 6.92 -0.81
C MET A 85 15.37 5.59 -1.54
N THR A 86 16.05 5.42 -2.69
CA THR A 86 16.06 4.18 -3.46
C THR A 86 16.75 3.06 -2.68
N ALA A 87 17.93 3.34 -2.10
CA ALA A 87 18.65 2.39 -1.26
C ALA A 87 17.81 1.97 -0.02
N SER A 88 17.11 2.93 0.59
CA SER A 88 16.21 2.67 1.73
C SER A 88 14.99 1.81 1.34
N GLY A 89 14.40 2.06 0.16
CA GLY A 89 13.33 1.23 -0.39
C GLY A 89 13.76 -0.22 -0.63
N LEU A 90 14.93 -0.42 -1.26
CA LEU A 90 15.50 -1.75 -1.49
C LEU A 90 15.82 -2.49 -0.18
N GLY A 91 16.34 -1.77 0.83
CA GLY A 91 16.57 -2.32 2.17
C GLY A 91 15.27 -2.76 2.85
N LEU A 92 14.20 -1.98 2.74
CA LEU A 92 12.88 -2.33 3.26
C LEU A 92 12.28 -3.55 2.53
N SER A 93 12.40 -3.63 1.21
CA SER A 93 11.93 -4.80 0.43
C SER A 93 12.70 -6.07 0.81
N SER A 94 14.04 -6.01 0.92
CA SER A 94 14.84 -7.13 1.44
C SER A 94 14.42 -7.56 2.85
N TYR A 95 14.09 -6.61 3.73
CA TYR A 95 13.59 -6.93 5.07
C TYR A 95 12.23 -7.63 5.04
N LYS A 96 11.29 -7.16 4.19
CA LYS A 96 9.98 -7.78 4.00
C LYS A 96 10.10 -9.21 3.49
N LEU A 97 10.86 -9.43 2.41
CA LEU A 97 11.08 -10.78 1.85
C LEU A 97 11.67 -11.74 2.89
N LYS A 98 12.63 -11.27 3.71
CA LYS A 98 13.14 -12.08 4.83
C LYS A 98 12.02 -12.47 5.80
N LYS A 99 11.11 -11.56 6.13
CA LYS A 99 9.97 -11.84 7.01
C LYS A 99 8.92 -12.77 6.39
N GLN A 100 8.70 -12.69 5.08
CA GLN A 100 7.88 -13.67 4.35
C GLN A 100 8.54 -15.07 4.40
N VAL A 101 9.84 -15.19 4.19
CA VAL A 101 10.56 -16.48 4.34
C VAL A 101 10.46 -17.06 5.76
N GLU A 102 10.55 -16.21 6.79
CA GLU A 102 10.32 -16.63 8.18
C GLU A 102 8.87 -17.13 8.38
N ASP A 103 7.86 -16.43 7.86
CA ASP A 103 6.44 -16.83 7.90
C ASP A 103 6.15 -18.16 7.17
N PHE A 104 6.61 -18.30 5.92
CA PHE A 104 6.47 -19.54 5.15
C PHE A 104 7.04 -20.74 5.90
N TYR A 105 8.21 -20.59 6.54
CA TYR A 105 8.81 -21.65 7.32
C TYR A 105 7.92 -22.09 8.49
N TYR A 106 7.36 -21.15 9.25
CA TYR A 106 6.44 -21.47 10.35
C TYR A 106 5.14 -22.13 9.86
N ARG A 107 4.55 -21.64 8.77
CA ARG A 107 3.32 -22.17 8.19
C ARG A 107 3.52 -23.59 7.63
N ILE A 108 4.59 -23.81 6.86
CA ILE A 108 4.97 -25.15 6.36
C ILE A 108 5.18 -26.13 7.54
N ALA A 109 5.89 -25.71 8.59
CA ALA A 109 6.12 -26.54 9.76
C ALA A 109 4.82 -26.88 10.52
N ASN A 110 3.89 -25.92 10.65
CA ASN A 110 2.57 -26.15 11.28
C ASN A 110 1.70 -27.11 10.46
N ILE A 111 1.58 -26.88 9.15
CA ILE A 111 0.84 -27.74 8.22
C ILE A 111 1.39 -29.17 8.26
N HIS A 112 2.72 -29.34 8.15
CA HIS A 112 3.37 -30.66 8.24
C HIS A 112 3.10 -31.35 9.58
N ALA A 113 3.24 -30.63 10.71
CA ALA A 113 3.02 -31.18 12.05
C ALA A 113 1.54 -31.48 12.38
N ARG A 114 0.58 -30.90 11.62
CA ARG A 114 -0.85 -31.29 11.66
C ARG A 114 -1.10 -32.50 10.76
N TRP A 115 -0.60 -32.47 9.53
CA TRP A 115 -0.76 -33.58 8.59
C TRP A 115 -0.25 -34.91 9.15
N GLN A 116 0.91 -34.92 9.82
CA GLN A 116 1.46 -36.11 10.48
C GLN A 116 0.51 -36.72 11.53
N LYS A 117 -0.24 -35.89 12.26
CA LYS A 117 -1.22 -36.36 13.26
C LYS A 117 -2.46 -36.95 12.60
N GLU A 118 -2.91 -36.37 11.48
CA GLU A 118 -4.05 -36.88 10.69
C GLU A 118 -3.75 -38.26 10.08
N ILE A 119 -2.52 -38.47 9.60
CA ILE A 119 -2.10 -39.76 9.00
C ILE A 119 -1.60 -40.80 10.02
N GLY A 120 -1.50 -40.44 11.31
CA GLY A 120 -1.19 -41.37 12.40
C GLY A 120 0.27 -41.84 12.46
N TYR A 121 1.23 -40.96 12.21
CA TYR A 121 2.69 -41.22 12.27
C TYR A 121 3.39 -40.56 13.46
#